data_AF-A0A7J4VII0-F1
#
_entry.id   AF-A0A7J4VII0-F1
#
_cell.length_a   1.000
_cell.length_b   1.000
_cell.length_c   1.000
_cell.angle_alpha   90.00
_cell.angle_beta   90.00
_cell.angle_gamma   90.00
#
_symmetry.space_group_name_H-M   'P 1'
#
loop_
_entity.id
_entity.type
_entity.pdbx_description
1 polymer ?
#
loop_
_entity_poly.entity_id
_entity_poly.type
_entity_poly.pdbx_seq_one_letter_code
_entity_poly.pdbx_strand_id
1 'polypeptide(L)'
;MIMTLLTRILVGLLVLGAAGHTIGSLEFYKGQPHALFWALCVSVLIVVLAAMNWLRADRPHDLGLAWVTAAATLAYAGISIGFGFLIGNPMDWRALSFAAISLALTGLSLRTALN
;
A
#
# COMPACT_ATOMS: atom_id res chain seq x y z
N MET A 1 6.21 -14.17 -15.83
CA MET A 1 6.36 -15.12 -14.71
C MET A 1 7.02 -14.48 -13.48
N ILE A 2 8.29 -14.05 -13.53
CA ILE A 2 8.99 -13.46 -12.36
C ILE A 2 8.30 -12.19 -11.82
N MET A 3 7.91 -11.26 -12.71
CA MET A 3 7.23 -10.02 -12.30
C MET A 3 5.88 -10.27 -11.60
N THR A 4 5.15 -11.28 -12.08
CA THR A 4 3.86 -11.68 -11.52
C THR A 4 4.05 -12.24 -10.12
N LEU A 5 5.04 -13.14 -9.93
CA LEU A 5 5.36 -13.70 -8.62
C LEU A 5 5.77 -12.62 -7.61
N LEU A 6 6.67 -11.71 -8.01
CA LEU A 6 7.09 -10.60 -7.15
C LEU A 6 5.92 -9.70 -6.77
N THR A 7 5.04 -9.38 -7.72
CA THR A 7 3.81 -8.62 -7.43
C THR A 7 2.97 -9.33 -6.38
N ARG A 8 2.74 -10.64 -6.54
CA ARG A 8 1.90 -11.43 -5.61
C ARG A 8 2.49 -11.50 -4.20
N ILE A 9 3.81 -11.62 -4.07
CA ILE A 9 4.50 -11.57 -2.77
C ILE A 9 4.28 -10.21 -2.10
N LEU A 10 4.54 -9.11 -2.83
CA LEU A 10 4.36 -7.75 -2.30
C LEU A 10 2.90 -7.44 -1.94
N VAL A 11 1.94 -7.93 -2.74
CA VAL A 11 0.52 -7.85 -2.43
C VAL A 11 0.18 -8.63 -1.17
N GLY A 12 0.71 -9.85 -1.01
CA GLY A 12 0.53 -10.62 0.23
C GLY A 12 1.06 -9.88 1.45
N LEU A 13 2.22 -9.22 1.34
CA LEU A 13 2.77 -8.39 2.41
C LEU A 13 1.89 -7.16 2.71
N LEU A 14 1.31 -6.51 1.71
CA LEU A 14 0.33 -5.43 1.95
C LEU A 14 -0.90 -5.93 2.69
N VAL A 15 -1.43 -7.10 2.35
CA VAL A 15 -2.60 -7.68 3.04
C VAL A 15 -2.28 -7.99 4.51
N LEU A 16 -1.11 -8.59 4.77
CA LEU A 16 -0.65 -8.81 6.15
C LEU A 16 -0.44 -7.48 6.89
N GLY A 17 0.13 -6.48 6.22
CA GLY A 17 0.25 -5.11 6.73
C GLY A 17 -1.10 -4.49 7.05
N ALA A 18 -2.11 -4.65 6.20
CA ALA A 18 -3.46 -4.14 6.43
C ALA A 18 -4.10 -4.77 7.68
N ALA A 19 -3.92 -6.09 7.87
CA ALA A 19 -4.38 -6.77 9.06
C ALA A 19 -3.68 -6.23 10.32
N GLY A 20 -2.35 -6.11 10.29
CA GLY A 20 -1.58 -5.53 11.39
C GLY A 20 -1.96 -4.08 11.70
N HIS A 21 -2.13 -3.26 10.67
CA HIS A 21 -2.57 -1.86 10.80
C HIS A 21 -3.97 -1.78 11.42
N THR A 22 -4.89 -2.66 11.01
CA THR A 22 -6.26 -2.70 11.55
C THR A 22 -6.27 -3.08 13.03
N ILE A 23 -5.56 -4.15 13.40
CA ILE A 23 -5.45 -4.59 14.79
C ILE A 23 -4.81 -3.49 15.65
N GLY A 24 -3.68 -2.95 15.22
CA GLY A 24 -2.99 -1.87 15.94
C GLY A 24 -3.86 -0.61 16.07
N SER A 25 -4.63 -0.27 15.04
CA SER A 25 -5.54 0.88 15.07
C SER A 25 -6.67 0.68 16.08
N LEU A 26 -7.28 -0.51 16.12
CA LEU A 26 -8.33 -0.85 17.07
C LEU A 26 -7.80 -0.79 18.51
N GLU A 27 -6.59 -1.29 18.77
CA GLU A 27 -5.98 -1.27 20.10
C GLU A 27 -5.60 0.14 20.55
N PHE A 28 -4.97 0.92 19.65
CA PHE A 28 -4.42 2.23 19.96
C PHE A 28 -5.49 3.34 20.01
N TYR A 29 -6.46 3.33 19.09
CA TYR A 29 -7.46 4.39 18.95
C TYR A 29 -8.84 4.03 19.51
N LYS A 30 -9.01 2.95 20.28
CA LYS A 30 -10.30 2.53 20.88
C LYS A 30 -11.07 3.63 21.63
N GLY A 31 -10.36 4.59 22.24
CA GLY A 31 -10.95 5.73 22.95
C GLY A 31 -11.09 7.01 22.12
N GLN A 32 -10.75 6.97 20.83
CA GLN A 32 -10.67 8.12 19.94
C GLN A 32 -11.43 7.83 18.64
N PRO A 33 -12.78 7.86 18.65
CA PRO A 33 -13.60 7.33 17.55
C PRO A 33 -13.32 7.98 16.20
N HIS A 34 -13.06 9.29 16.17
CA HIS A 34 -12.70 9.99 14.93
C HIS A 34 -11.33 9.56 14.38
N ALA A 35 -10.32 9.42 15.25
CA ALA A 35 -8.99 8.96 14.84
C ALA A 35 -9.03 7.50 14.38
N LEU A 36 -9.79 6.66 15.09
CA LEU A 36 -10.02 5.27 14.71
C LEU A 36 -10.68 5.15 13.34
N PHE A 37 -11.72 5.94 13.06
CA PHE A 37 -12.38 5.95 11.76
C PHE A 37 -11.39 6.25 10.63
N TRP A 38 -10.60 7.32 10.76
CA TRP A 38 -9.60 7.68 9.75
C TRP A 38 -8.50 6.62 9.60
N ALA A 39 -8.07 6.00 10.70
CA ALA A 39 -7.11 4.90 10.65
C ALA A 39 -7.69 3.67 9.92
N LEU A 40 -8.96 3.33 10.15
CA LEU A 40 -9.62 2.23 9.45
C LEU A 40 -9.82 2.53 7.95
N CYS A 41 -10.03 3.79 7.55
CA CYS A 41 -10.02 4.17 6.13
C CYS A 41 -8.66 3.85 5.47
N VAL A 42 -7.55 4.04 6.18
CA VAL A 42 -6.22 3.65 5.68
C VAL A 42 -6.12 2.12 5.54
N SER A 43 -6.65 1.34 6.48
CA SER A 43 -6.71 -0.13 6.33
C SER A 43 -7.46 -0.55 5.06
N VAL A 44 -8.60 0.08 4.78
CA VAL A 44 -9.37 -0.18 3.55
C VAL A 44 -8.55 0.19 2.31
N LEU A 45 -7.88 1.34 2.32
CA LEU A 45 -7.01 1.77 1.22
C LEU A 45 -5.90 0.75 0.96
N ILE A 46 -5.24 0.21 1.98
CA ILE A 46 -4.19 -0.81 1.82
C ILE A 46 -4.74 -2.04 1.09
N VAL A 47 -5.93 -2.52 1.48
CA VAL A 47 -6.58 -3.68 0.85
C VAL A 47 -6.95 -3.39 -0.60
N VAL A 48 -7.44 -2.19 -0.90
CA VAL A 48 -7.76 -1.78 -2.28
C VAL A 48 -6.49 -1.74 -3.14
N LEU A 49 -5.40 -1.17 -2.64
CA LEU A 49 -4.12 -1.14 -3.36
C LEU A 49 -3.57 -2.54 -3.61
N ALA A 50 -3.70 -3.44 -2.64
CA ALA A 50 -3.37 -4.85 -2.79
C ALA A 50 -4.20 -5.51 -3.91
N ALA A 51 -5.53 -5.31 -3.90
CA ALA A 51 -6.43 -5.85 -4.91
C ALA A 51 -6.14 -5.30 -6.33
N MET A 52 -5.89 -3.99 -6.46
CA MET A 52 -5.52 -3.36 -7.72
C MET A 52 -4.22 -3.95 -8.29
N ASN A 53 -3.19 -4.10 -7.44
CA ASN A 53 -1.93 -4.69 -7.87
C ASN A 53 -2.04 -6.17 -8.25
N TRP A 54 -2.90 -6.92 -7.54
CA TRP A 54 -3.22 -8.29 -7.92
C TRP A 54 -3.88 -8.33 -9.30
N LEU A 55 -4.91 -7.51 -9.51
CA LEU A 55 -5.64 -7.44 -10.77
C LEU A 55 -4.72 -7.03 -11.93
N ARG A 56 -3.84 -6.05 -11.72
CA ARG A 56 -2.83 -5.63 -12.70
C ARG A 56 -1.89 -6.78 -13.07
N ALA A 57 -1.46 -7.58 -12.10
CA ALA A 57 -0.59 -8.73 -12.37
C ALA A 57 -1.26 -9.80 -13.24
N ASP A 58 -2.57 -9.96 -13.14
CA ASP A 58 -3.36 -10.89 -13.95
C ASP A 58 -3.81 -10.29 -15.30
N ARG A 59 -3.67 -8.97 -15.49
CA ARG A 59 -4.06 -8.22 -16.70
C ARG A 59 -2.90 -7.41 -17.27
N PRO A 60 -1.83 -8.04 -17.80
CA PRO A 60 -0.61 -7.34 -18.20
C PRO A 60 -0.78 -6.37 -19.39
N HIS A 61 -1.85 -6.49 -20.15
CA HIS A 61 -2.14 -5.61 -21.31
C HIS A 61 -3.09 -4.45 -20.97
N ASP A 62 -3.58 -4.36 -19.73
CA ASP A 62 -4.44 -3.27 -19.28
C ASP A 62 -3.57 -2.09 -18.78
N LEU A 63 -3.11 -1.27 -19.74
CA LEU A 63 -2.21 -0.14 -19.48
C LEU A 63 -2.88 0.95 -18.63
N GLY A 64 -4.19 1.13 -18.77
CA GLY A 64 -4.97 2.07 -17.96
C GLY A 64 -4.95 1.66 -16.49
N LEU A 65 -5.22 0.39 -16.21
CA LEU A 65 -5.09 -0.16 -14.86
C LEU A 65 -3.66 -0.04 -14.33
N ALA A 66 -2.65 -0.26 -15.16
CA ALA A 66 -1.25 -0.14 -14.75
C ALA A 66 -0.89 1.29 -14.32
N TRP A 67 -1.30 2.32 -15.09
CA TRP A 67 -1.08 3.73 -14.72
C TRP A 67 -1.81 4.13 -13.45
N VAL A 68 -3.08 3.77 -13.32
CA VAL A 68 -3.88 4.09 -12.13
C VAL A 68 -3.31 3.39 -10.89
N THR A 69 -2.90 2.13 -11.03
CA THR A 69 -2.25 1.37 -9.94
C THR A 69 -0.93 2.01 -9.54
N ALA A 70 -0.09 2.41 -10.51
CA ALA A 70 1.17 3.10 -10.25
C ALA A 70 0.98 4.41 -9.46
N ALA A 71 0.04 5.26 -9.91
CA ALA A 71 -0.26 6.52 -9.25
C ALA A 71 -0.79 6.29 -7.82
N ALA A 72 -1.70 5.32 -7.65
CA ALA A 72 -2.28 5.00 -6.35
C ALA A 72 -1.23 4.49 -5.35
N THR A 73 -0.32 3.58 -5.77
CA THR A 73 0.76 3.09 -4.90
C THR A 73 1.81 4.15 -4.62
N LEU A 74 2.08 5.05 -5.58
CA LEU A 74 3.02 6.15 -5.36
C LEU A 74 2.47 7.15 -4.34
N ALA A 75 1.19 7.51 -4.45
CA ALA A 75 0.52 8.37 -3.48
C ALA A 75 0.55 7.74 -2.08
N TYR A 76 0.31 6.43 -1.98
CA TYR A 76 0.35 5.74 -0.69
C TYR A 76 1.76 5.65 -0.09
N ALA A 77 2.80 5.53 -0.93
CA ALA A 77 4.19 5.68 -0.47
C ALA A 77 4.42 7.08 0.13
N GLY A 78 3.92 8.12 -0.53
CA GLY A 78 3.98 9.50 -0.03
C GLY A 78 3.26 9.67 1.31
N ILE A 79 2.06 9.10 1.46
CA ILE A 79 1.31 9.10 2.73
C ILE A 79 2.11 8.39 3.82
N SER A 80 2.69 7.23 3.51
CA SER A 80 3.45 6.43 4.48
C SER A 80 4.70 7.16 4.98
N ILE A 81 5.44 7.80 4.06
CA ILE A 81 6.59 8.65 4.41
C ILE A 81 6.13 9.86 5.25
N GLY A 82 5.08 10.55 4.79
CA GLY A 82 4.50 11.70 5.50
C GLY A 82 4.06 11.34 6.92
N PHE A 83 3.47 10.16 7.12
CA PHE A 83 3.11 9.66 8.44
C PHE A 83 4.32 9.57 9.38
N GLY A 84 5.46 9.04 8.92
CA GLY A 84 6.70 8.99 9.71
C GLY A 84 7.14 10.38 10.21
N PHE A 85 7.05 11.40 9.36
CA PHE A 85 7.33 12.79 9.76
C PHE A 85 6.29 13.33 10.76
N LEU A 86 4.99 13.06 10.53
CA LEU A 86 3.91 13.54 11.40
C LEU A 86 4.00 12.98 12.83
N ILE A 87 4.48 11.75 12.99
CA ILE A 87 4.69 11.15 14.32
C ILE A 87 6.04 11.51 14.96
N GLY A 88 6.85 12.36 14.30
CA GLY A 88 8.17 12.75 14.79
C GLY A 88 9.23 11.65 14.68
N ASN A 89 8.96 10.57 13.94
CA ASN A 89 9.88 9.46 13.74
C ASN A 89 9.95 9.06 12.24
N PRO A 90 10.77 9.76 11.43
CA PRO A 90 10.91 9.45 10.01
C PRO A 90 11.46 8.05 9.72
N MET A 91 12.10 7.42 10.71
CA MET A 91 12.66 6.07 10.62
C MET A 91 11.75 5.01 11.27
N ASP A 92 10.46 5.33 11.49
CA ASP A 92 9.50 4.35 11.99
C ASP A 92 9.40 3.18 11.00
N TRP A 93 9.79 1.99 11.46
CA TRP A 93 9.89 0.82 10.59
C TRP A 93 8.54 0.44 9.96
N ARG A 94 7.42 0.72 10.65
CA ARG A 94 6.06 0.43 10.14
C ARG A 94 5.80 1.30 8.92
N ALA A 95 6.02 2.61 9.05
CA ALA A 95 5.88 3.58 7.97
C ALA A 95 6.81 3.26 6.78
N LEU A 96 8.08 2.97 7.08
CA LEU A 96 9.08 2.63 6.06
C LEU A 96 8.74 1.34 5.32
N SER A 97 8.20 0.32 5.99
CA SER A 97 7.82 -0.94 5.34
C SER A 97 6.70 -0.74 4.30
N PHE A 98 5.66 0.02 4.64
CA PHE A 98 4.59 0.37 3.70
C PHE A 98 5.11 1.21 2.53
N ALA A 99 5.97 2.19 2.81
CA ALA A 99 6.59 3.01 1.76
C ALA A 99 7.43 2.16 0.80
N ALA A 100 8.29 1.29 1.31
CA ALA A 100 9.16 0.43 0.49
C ALA A 100 8.36 -0.52 -0.40
N ILE A 101 7.35 -1.20 0.16
CA ILE A 101 6.47 -2.10 -0.61
C ILE A 101 5.72 -1.32 -1.70
N SER A 102 5.19 -0.15 -1.35
CA SER A 102 4.41 0.68 -2.27
C SER A 102 5.27 1.27 -3.40
N LEU A 103 6.51 1.66 -3.12
CA LEU A 103 7.47 2.09 -4.14
C LEU A 103 7.84 0.93 -5.08
N ALA A 104 8.06 -0.27 -4.56
CA ALA A 104 8.33 -1.44 -5.37
C ALA A 104 7.15 -1.77 -6.30
N LEU A 105 5.92 -1.77 -5.78
CA LEU A 105 4.70 -1.96 -6.57
C LEU A 105 4.48 -0.85 -7.60
N THR A 106 4.83 0.39 -7.26
CA THR A 106 4.84 1.52 -8.21
C THR A 106 5.77 1.23 -9.38
N GLY A 107 7.01 0.83 -9.11
CA GLY A 107 7.99 0.50 -10.16
C GLY A 107 7.52 -0.64 -11.07
N LEU A 108 6.91 -1.69 -10.51
CA LEU A 108 6.34 -2.79 -11.29
C LEU A 108 5.14 -2.34 -12.14
N SER A 109 4.32 -1.44 -11.60
CA SER A 109 3.16 -0.89 -12.30
C SER A 109 3.59 0.04 -13.43
N LEU A 110 4.55 0.94 -13.20
CA LEU A 110 5.14 1.80 -14.22
C LEU A 110 5.81 0.99 -15.33
N ARG A 111 6.55 -0.06 -14.98
CA ARG A 111 7.12 -0.96 -16.00
C ARG A 111 6.03 -1.60 -16.85
N THR A 112 4.91 -1.99 -16.26
CA THR A 112 3.78 -2.53 -17.04
C THR A 112 3.14 -1.46 -17.92
N ALA A 113 3.03 -0.24 -17.42
CA ALA A 113 2.37 0.87 -18.11
C ALA A 113 3.19 1.49 -19.26
N LEU A 114 4.52 1.32 -19.23
CA LEU A 114 5.48 1.87 -20.21
C LEU A 114 5.95 0.83 -21.25
N ASN A 115 5.56 -0.44 -21.11
CA ASN A 115 5.80 -1.49 -22.10
C ASN A 115 4.63 -1.57 -23.08
#